data_AF-A0A1V4VBY0-F1
#
_entry.id   AF-A0A1V4VBY0-F1
#
_cell.length_a   1.000
_cell.length_b   1.000
_cell.length_c   1.000
_cell.angle_alpha   90.00
_cell.angle_beta   90.00
_cell.angle_gamma   90.00
#
_symmetry.space_group_name_H-M   'P 1'
#
loop_
_entity.id
_entity.type
_entity.pdbx_description
1 polymer ?
#
loop_
_entity_poly.entity_id
_entity_poly.type
_entity_poly.pdbx_seq_one_letter_code
_entity_poly.pdbx_strand_id
1 'polypeptide(L)'
;MPKVQVEFINTCASCAEHEVNIKNAVEKYGDDVELKIYHAGKDVGYLKKYGMIFKGTMIINGRQKIDNLTKKNIEEAIDAAVRSNNS
;
A
#
# COMPACT_ATOMS: atom_id res chain seq x y z
N MET A 1 1.70 5.89 -19.36
CA MET A 1 1.21 6.47 -18.09
C MET A 1 2.09 5.97 -16.96
N PRO A 2 2.33 6.76 -15.90
CA PRO A 2 3.03 6.25 -14.73
C PRO A 2 2.15 5.19 -14.04
N LYS A 3 2.74 4.06 -13.63
CA LYS A 3 2.03 3.03 -12.86
C LYS A 3 1.68 3.59 -11.46
N VAL A 4 0.54 3.20 -10.92
CA VAL A 4 0.16 3.55 -9.54
C VAL A 4 1.08 2.81 -8.58
N GLN A 5 1.80 3.53 -7.72
CA GLN A 5 2.68 2.91 -6.72
C GLN A 5 1.91 2.70 -5.42
N VAL A 6 1.79 1.45 -4.99
CA VAL A 6 1.19 1.08 -3.70
C VAL A 6 2.31 0.55 -2.80
N GLU A 7 2.61 1.29 -1.74
CA GLU A 7 3.60 0.91 -0.73
C GLU A 7 2.87 0.49 0.55
N PHE A 8 3.15 -0.69 1.08
CA PHE A 8 2.58 -1.15 2.35
C PHE A 8 3.67 -1.33 3.39
N ILE A 9 3.52 -0.71 4.56
CA ILE A 9 4.44 -0.81 5.68
C ILE A 9 3.81 -1.72 6.73
N ASN A 10 4.33 -2.94 6.83
CA ASN A 10 3.91 -3.95 7.79
C ASN A 10 4.68 -3.76 9.10
N THR A 11 3.98 -3.36 10.17
CA THR A 11 4.60 -3.08 11.48
C THR A 11 4.34 -4.15 12.55
N CYS A 12 3.44 -5.12 12.32
CA CYS A 12 3.13 -6.16 13.31
C CYS A 12 2.81 -7.51 12.66
N ALA A 13 3.02 -8.60 13.40
CA ALA A 13 2.75 -9.95 12.91
C ALA A 13 1.29 -10.20 12.50
N SER A 14 0.31 -9.42 13.01
CA SER A 14 -1.09 -9.56 12.62
C SER A 14 -1.42 -8.96 11.24
N CYS A 15 -0.48 -8.25 10.61
CA CYS A 15 -0.69 -7.62 9.31
C CYS A 15 -0.53 -8.57 8.12
N ALA A 16 -0.26 -9.86 8.35
CA ALA A 16 -0.18 -10.86 7.28
C ALA A 16 -1.47 -10.92 6.45
N GLU A 17 -2.64 -10.76 7.09
CA GLU A 17 -3.92 -10.73 6.39
C GLU A 17 -4.06 -9.49 5.49
N HIS A 18 -3.62 -8.32 5.97
CA HIS A 18 -3.63 -7.10 5.17
C HIS A 18 -2.72 -7.22 3.95
N GLU A 19 -1.54 -7.82 4.11
CA GLU A 19 -0.62 -8.06 3.00
C GLU A 19 -1.25 -8.92 1.89
N VAL A 20 -1.92 -10.01 2.28
CA VAL A 20 -2.64 -10.90 1.35
C VAL A 20 -3.78 -10.15 0.66
N ASN A 21 -4.57 -9.38 1.41
CA ASN A 21 -5.64 -8.57 0.85
C ASN A 21 -5.13 -7.52 -0.15
N ILE A 22 -4.03 -6.84 0.16
CA ILE A 22 -3.40 -5.85 -0.73
C ILE A 22 -2.88 -6.54 -1.99
N LYS A 23 -2.18 -7.67 -1.87
CA LYS A 23 -1.71 -8.48 -3.01
C LYS A 23 -2.86 -8.87 -3.94
N ASN A 24 -3.92 -9.47 -3.40
CA ASN A 24 -5.10 -9.85 -4.17
C ASN A 24 -5.79 -8.66 -4.84
N ALA A 25 -5.79 -7.49 -4.18
CA ALA A 25 -6.40 -6.29 -4.74
C ALA A 25 -5.57 -5.72 -5.90
N VAL A 26 -4.23 -5.65 -5.77
CA VAL A 26 -3.36 -5.15 -6.85
C VAL A 26 -3.27 -6.10 -8.04
N GLU A 27 -3.36 -7.42 -7.82
CA GLU A 27 -3.34 -8.41 -8.90
C GLU A 27 -4.46 -8.20 -9.93
N LYS A 28 -5.61 -7.67 -9.49
CA LYS A 28 -6.73 -7.32 -10.40
C LYS A 28 -6.36 -6.26 -11.43
N TYR A 29 -5.36 -5.42 -11.13
CA TYR A 29 -4.90 -4.32 -11.97
C TYR A 29 -3.59 -4.64 -12.69
N GLY A 30 -2.96 -5.78 -12.41
CA GLY A 30 -1.77 -6.27 -13.10
C GLY A 30 -0.66 -5.23 -13.22
N ASP A 31 -0.33 -4.86 -14.46
CA ASP A 31 0.75 -3.93 -14.78
C ASP A 31 0.45 -2.46 -14.47
N ASP A 32 -0.81 -2.08 -14.20
CA ASP A 32 -1.18 -0.70 -13.87
C ASP A 32 -0.76 -0.29 -12.46
N VAL A 33 -0.48 -1.27 -11.59
CA VAL A 33 -0.15 -1.04 -10.17
C VAL A 33 1.17 -1.72 -9.81
N GLU A 34 2.06 -0.98 -9.15
CA GLU A 34 3.30 -1.50 -8.58
C GLU A 34 3.17 -1.61 -7.06
N LEU A 35 3.20 -2.84 -6.53
CA LEU A 35 3.16 -3.10 -5.08
C LEU A 35 4.57 -3.24 -4.49
N LYS A 36 4.84 -2.50 -3.43
CA LYS A 36 6.04 -2.62 -2.58
C LYS A 36 5.62 -2.86 -1.14
N ILE A 37 6.17 -3.90 -0.51
CA ILE A 37 5.90 -4.21 0.89
C ILE A 37 7.20 -3.99 1.67
N TYR A 38 7.11 -3.22 2.73
CA TYR A 38 8.19 -2.97 3.68
C TYR A 38 7.83 -3.61 5.01
N HIS A 39 8.79 -4.28 5.64
CA HIS A 39 8.61 -4.84 6.96
C HIS A 39 9.38 -4.01 7.99
N ALA A 40 8.66 -3.46 8.98
CA ALA A 40 9.29 -2.74 10.07
C ALA A 40 10.32 -3.61 10.78
N GLY A 41 11.50 -3.06 11.01
CA GLY A 41 12.64 -3.78 11.61
C GLY A 41 13.50 -4.57 10.61
N LYS A 42 13.03 -4.82 9.39
CA LYS A 42 13.87 -5.34 8.28
C LYS A 42 14.20 -4.25 7.29
N ASP A 43 13.18 -3.52 6.85
CA ASP A 43 13.28 -2.46 5.86
C ASP A 43 13.26 -1.11 6.54
N VAL A 44 14.35 -0.35 6.45
CA VAL A 44 14.42 1.03 7.00
C VAL A 44 14.21 2.11 5.93
N GLY A 45 14.02 1.71 4.67
CA GLY A 45 13.86 2.62 3.55
C GLY A 45 12.65 3.54 3.68
N TYR A 46 11.54 3.01 4.22
CA TYR A 46 10.32 3.80 4.43
C TYR A 46 10.48 4.86 5.52
N LEU A 47 11.38 4.65 6.51
CA LEU A 47 11.58 5.59 7.61
C LEU A 47 12.11 6.94 7.11
N LYS A 48 13.02 6.92 6.12
CA LYS A 48 13.56 8.14 5.52
C LYS A 48 12.51 8.93 4.73
N LYS A 49 11.55 8.23 4.10
CA LYS A 49 10.49 8.85 3.30
C LYS A 49 9.33 9.37 4.15
N TYR A 50 8.88 8.56 5.11
CA TYR A 50 7.59 8.74 5.78
C TYR A 50 7.68 8.94 7.30
N GLY A 51 8.86 8.74 7.89
CA GLY A 51 9.08 8.80 9.33
C GLY A 51 8.70 7.51 10.05
N MET A 52 8.61 7.58 11.38
CA MET A 52 8.28 6.44 12.23
C MET A 52 6.80 6.07 12.08
N ILE A 53 6.54 4.86 11.57
CA ILE A 53 5.21 4.31 11.39
C ILE A 53 5.03 3.22 12.45
N PHE A 54 4.00 3.35 13.29
CA PHE A 54 3.75 2.45 14.42
C PHE A 54 2.71 1.37 14.11
N LYS A 55 1.84 1.61 13.13
CA LYS A 55 0.77 0.69 12.71
C LYS A 55 0.84 0.41 11.20
N GLY A 56 0.30 -0.72 10.78
CA GLY A 56 0.20 -1.10 9.37
C GLY A 56 -0.36 0.07 8.55
N THR A 57 0.44 0.59 7.61
CA THR A 57 0.06 1.78 6.83
C THR A 57 0.32 1.52 5.37
N MET A 58 -0.69 1.74 4.53
CA MET A 58 -0.58 1.72 3.08
C MET A 58 -0.41 3.14 2.56
N ILE A 59 0.39 3.30 1.52
CA ILE A 59 0.74 4.58 0.94
C ILE A 59 0.60 4.46 -0.58
N ILE A 60 -0.22 5.34 -1.16
CA ILE A 60 -0.47 5.37 -2.60
C ILE A 60 0.26 6.56 -3.21
N ASN A 61 1.02 6.30 -4.28
CA ASN A 61 1.83 7.26 -5.03
C ASN A 61 2.76 8.11 -4.15
N GLY A 62 3.15 7.57 -2.99
CA GLY A 62 3.95 8.26 -1.98
C GLY A 62 3.31 9.51 -1.35
N ARG A 63 2.00 9.72 -1.55
CA ARG A 63 1.29 10.93 -1.11
C ARG A 63 0.12 10.60 -0.18
N GLN A 64 -0.69 9.61 -0.54
CA GLN A 64 -1.90 9.28 0.22
C GLN A 64 -1.59 8.16 1.22
N LYS A 65 -1.62 8.50 2.52
CA LYS A 65 -1.40 7.53 3.61
C LYS A 65 -2.75 7.03 4.14
N ILE A 66 -2.88 5.71 4.26
CA ILE A 66 -4.07 5.01 4.71
C ILE A 66 -3.64 4.07 5.82
N ASP A 67 -4.12 4.33 7.02
CA ASP A 67 -3.79 3.56 8.22
C ASP A 67 -4.92 2.61 8.66
N ASN A 68 -6.12 2.76 8.08
CA ASN A 68 -7.26 1.89 8.31
C ASN A 68 -7.39 0.84 7.20
N LEU A 69 -6.67 -0.27 7.35
CA LEU A 69 -6.49 -1.30 6.32
C LEU A 69 -7.56 -2.39 6.37
N THR A 70 -8.83 -2.00 6.23
CA THR A 70 -9.88 -2.99 5.98
C THR A 70 -9.86 -3.43 4.52
N LYS A 71 -10.32 -4.65 4.22
CA LYS A 71 -10.45 -5.14 2.84
C LYS A 71 -11.15 -4.13 1.93
N LYS A 72 -12.25 -3.55 2.41
CA LYS A 72 -13.01 -2.52 1.69
C LYS A 72 -12.16 -1.27 1.40
N ASN A 73 -11.51 -0.70 2.41
CA ASN A 73 -10.72 0.52 2.23
C ASN A 73 -9.51 0.29 1.30
N ILE A 74 -8.88 -0.89 1.38
CA ILE A 74 -7.78 -1.27 0.49
C ILE A 74 -8.26 -1.27 -0.97
N GLU A 75 -9.35 -1.99 -1.24
CA GLU A 75 -9.92 -2.08 -2.60
C GLU A 75 -10.36 -0.70 -3.13
N GLU A 76 -11.11 0.07 -2.32
CA GLU A 76 -11.58 1.40 -2.72
C GLU A 76 -10.43 2.37 -2.99
N ALA A 77 -9.37 2.33 -2.17
CA ALA A 77 -8.24 3.23 -2.33
C ALA A 77 -7.41 2.91 -3.59
N ILE A 78 -7.17 1.63 -3.87
CA ILE A 78 -6.47 1.21 -5.10
C ILE A 78 -7.30 1.56 -6.32
N ASP A 79 -8.61 1.28 -6.31
CA ASP A 79 -9.51 1.60 -7.42
C ASP A 79 -9.56 3.10 -7.70
N ALA A 80 -9.70 3.92 -6.64
CA ALA A 80 -9.68 5.37 -6.77
C ALA A 80 -8.35 5.88 -7.35
N ALA A 81 -7.23 5.30 -6.94
CA ALA A 81 -5.91 5.67 -7.43
C ALA A 81 -5.72 5.31 -8.91
N VAL A 82 -6.16 4.14 -9.33
CA VAL A 82 -6.12 3.70 -10.73
C VAL A 82 -7.02 4.57 -11.60
N ARG A 83 -8.25 4.84 -11.17
CA ARG A 83 -9.17 5.75 -11.88
C ARG A 83 -8.61 7.15 -12.01
N SER A 84 -8.04 7.70 -10.94
CA SER A 84 -7.44 9.04 -10.95
C SER A 84 -6.19 9.11 -11.84
N ASN A 85 -5.49 8.00 -12.06
CA ASN A 85 -4.32 7.95 -12.92
C ASN A 85 -4.66 7.84 -14.42
N ASN A 86 -5.87 7.36 -14.73
CA ASN A 86 -6.40 7.21 -16.09
C ASN A 86 -7.30 8.38 -16.54
N SER A 87 -7.51 9.39 -15.69
CA SER A 87 -8.33 10.58 -15.97
C SER A 87 -7.52 11.77 -16.51
#